data_AF-A0A931U3J9-F1
#
_entry.id   AF-A0A931U3J9-F1
#
_cell.length_a   1.000
_cell.length_b   1.000
_cell.length_c   1.000
_cell.angle_alpha   90.00
_cell.angle_beta   90.00
_cell.angle_gamma   90.00
#
_symmetry.space_group_name_H-M   'P 1'
#
loop_
_entity.id
_entity.type
_entity.pdbx_description
1 polymer ?
#
loop_
_entity_poly.entity_id
_entity_poly.type
_entity_poly.pdbx_seq_one_letter_code
_entity_poly.pdbx_strand_id
1 'polypeptide(L)' 'MTSEDIARELAAEADLALSVEALARLAAQIGGLRASVAKLAALDLAEREPAVTFTALEDADA' A
#
# COMPACT_ATOMS: atom_id res chain seq x y z
N MET A 1 3.40 -8.69 -9.80
CA MET A 1 4.01 -8.78 -8.45
C MET A 1 2.99 -9.36 -7.46
N THR A 2 3.40 -10.35 -6.66
CA THR A 2 2.55 -10.99 -5.65
C THR A 2 2.58 -10.20 -4.33
N SER A 3 1.66 -10.47 -3.40
CA SER A 3 1.69 -9.83 -2.07
C SER A 3 2.91 -10.25 -1.25
N GLU A 4 3.49 -11.42 -1.52
CA GLU A 4 4.70 -11.91 -0.88
C GLU A 4 5.94 -11.15 -1.36
N ASP A 5 6.01 -10.84 -2.67
CA ASP A 5 7.07 -10.01 -3.24
C ASP A 5 7.04 -8.60 -2.61
N ILE A 6 5.86 -8.00 -2.49
CA ILE A 6 5.67 -6.68 -1.85
C ILE A 6 6.09 -6.74 -0.37
N ALA A 7 5.72 -7.81 0.36
CA ALA A 7 6.10 -7.96 1.76
C ALA A 7 7.62 -8.02 1.94
N ARG A 8 8.34 -8.68 1.01
CA ARG A 8 9.81 -8.74 1.02
C ARG A 8 10.44 -7.39 0.72
N GLU A 9 9.92 -6.69 -0.29
CA GLU A 9 10.40 -5.37 -0.68
C GLU A 9 10.25 -4.37 0.47
N LEU A 10 9.06 -4.28 1.07
CA LEU A 10 8.80 -3.42 2.24
C LEU A 10 9.68 -3.78 3.45
N ALA A 11 9.91 -5.07 3.70
CA ALA A 11 10.79 -5.49 4.78
C ALA A 11 12.24 -5.07 4.53
N ALA A 12 12.72 -5.15 3.29
CA ALA A 12 14.05 -4.70 2.91
C ALA A 12 14.19 -3.17 2.99
N GLU A 13 13.20 -2.42 2.51
CA GLU A 13 13.17 -0.96 2.61
C GLU A 13 13.19 -0.45 4.06
N ALA A 14 12.50 -1.17 4.96
CA ALA A 14 12.45 -0.85 6.38
C ALA A 14 13.62 -1.43 7.19
N ASP A 15 14.58 -2.12 6.55
CA ASP A 15 15.68 -2.85 7.19
C ASP A 15 15.22 -3.82 8.30
N LEU A 16 14.09 -4.50 8.05
CA LEU A 16 13.47 -5.44 8.98
C LEU A 16 13.84 -6.89 8.65
N ALA A 17 14.58 -7.52 9.56
CA ALA A 17 14.80 -8.97 9.52
C ALA A 17 13.55 -9.72 10.03
N LEU A 18 12.61 -10.00 9.13
CA LEU A 18 11.39 -10.74 9.45
C LEU A 18 11.62 -12.26 9.42
N SER A 19 11.01 -12.96 10.38
CA SER A 19 10.88 -14.43 10.29
C SER A 19 9.95 -14.81 9.13
N VAL A 20 10.05 -16.05 8.66
CA VAL A 20 9.15 -16.58 7.61
C VAL A 20 7.68 -16.43 8.00
N GLU A 21 7.35 -16.67 9.27
CA GLU A 21 5.98 -16.51 9.77
C GLU A 21 5.52 -15.05 9.76
N ALA A 22 6.38 -14.12 10.20
CA ALA A 22 6.07 -12.70 10.18
C ALA A 22 5.88 -12.18 8.75
N LEU A 23 6.73 -12.61 7.81
CA LEU A 23 6.62 -12.29 6.39
C LEU A 23 5.31 -12.83 5.80
N ALA A 24 4.93 -14.07 6.11
CA ALA A 24 3.68 -14.66 5.64
C ALA A 24 2.44 -13.90 6.19
N ARG A 25 2.47 -13.49 7.46
CA ARG A 25 1.41 -12.65 8.05
C ARG A 25 1.32 -11.29 7.34
N LEU A 26 2.46 -10.64 7.09
CA LEU A 26 2.51 -9.36 6.37
C LEU A 26 1.95 -9.51 4.93
N ALA A 27 2.36 -10.55 4.20
CA ALA A 27 1.85 -10.83 2.86
C ALA A 27 0.33 -11.05 2.85
N ALA A 28 -0.22 -11.75 3.85
CA ALA A 28 -1.65 -11.94 3.99
C ALA A 28 -2.39 -10.62 4.27
N GLN A 29 -1.84 -9.76 5.14
CA GLN A 29 -2.38 -8.44 5.42
C GLN A 29 -2.38 -7.54 4.17
N ILE A 30 -1.28 -7.53 3.41
CA ILE A 30 -1.19 -6.81 2.12
C ILE A 30 -2.24 -7.33 1.14
N GLY A 31 -2.42 -8.65 1.03
CA GLY A 31 -3.48 -9.25 0.21
C GLY A 31 -4.88 -8.76 0.60
N GLY A 32 -5.17 -8.75 1.91
CA GLY A 32 -6.43 -8.23 2.44
C GLY A 32 -6.65 -6.74 2.14
N LEU A 33 -5.61 -5.92 2.28
CA LEU A 33 -5.68 -4.50 1.96
C LEU A 33 -5.92 -4.27 0.47
N ARG A 34 -5.20 -4.99 -0.42
CA ARG A 34 -5.42 -4.91 -1.88
C ARG A 34 -6.84 -5.29 -2.26
N ALA A 35 -7.42 -6.32 -1.64
CA ALA A 35 -8.81 -6.68 -1.87
C ALA A 35 -9.78 -5.57 -1.43
N SER A 36 -9.53 -4.92 -0.30
CA SER A 36 -10.33 -3.77 0.17
C SER A 36 -10.21 -2.57 -0.77
N VAL A 37 -9.01 -2.25 -1.25
CA VAL A 37 -8.78 -1.19 -2.24
C VAL A 37 -9.49 -1.52 -3.56
N ALA A 38 -9.45 -2.77 -4.02
CA ALA A 38 -10.16 -3.18 -5.24
C ALA A 38 -11.68 -3.00 -5.10
N LYS A 39 -12.26 -3.28 -3.92
CA LYS A 39 -13.68 -3.00 -3.64
C LYS A 39 -13.99 -1.51 -3.69
N LEU A 40 -13.10 -0.65 -3.18
CA LEU A 40 -13.26 0.80 -3.25
C LEU A 40 -13.15 1.31 -4.70
N ALA A 41 -12.22 0.77 -5.48
CA ALA A 41 -12.06 1.13 -6.89
C ALA A 41 -13.25 0.69 -7.76
N ALA A 42 -13.98 -0.34 -7.33
CA ALA A 42 -15.21 -0.78 -7.99
C ALA A 42 -16.42 0.11 -7.65
N LEU A 43 -16.30 1.02 -6.67
CA LEU A 43 -17.33 2.02 -6.44
C LEU A 43 -17.29 3.03 -7.59
N ASP A 44 -18.45 3.37 -8.13
CA ASP A 44 -18.57 4.48 -9.07
C ASP A 44 -18.39 5.80 -8.30
N LEU A 45 -17.16 6.33 -8.38
CA LEU A 45 -16.77 7.58 -7.76
C LEU A 45 -16.74 8.73 -8.79
N ALA A 46 -17.23 8.51 -10.02
CA ALA A 46 -17.10 9.49 -11.11
C ALA A 46 -17.76 10.84 -10.80
N GLU A 47 -18.79 10.86 -9.95
CA GLU A 47 -19.49 12.08 -9.52
C GLU A 47 -19.09 12.56 -8.12
N ARG A 48 -18.07 11.95 -7.49
CA ARG A 48 -17.64 12.33 -6.13
C ARG A 48 -16.41 13.21 -6.17
N GLU A 49 -16.56 14.46 -5.74
CA GLU A 49 -15.40 15.31 -5.49
C GLU A 49 -14.52 14.71 -4.39
N PRO A 50 -13.18 14.68 -4.57
CA PRO A 50 -12.27 14.21 -3.54
C PRO A 50 -12.38 15.12 -2.31
N ALA A 51 -12.63 14.52 -1.14
CA ALA A 51 -12.83 15.25 0.11
C ALA A 51 -11.60 16.03 0.60
N VAL A 52 -10.42 15.69 0.08
CA VAL A 52 -9.16 16.35 0.40
C VAL A 52 -8.29 16.34 -0.84
N THR A 53 -7.67 17.47 -1.14
CA THR A 53 -6.63 17.60 -2.16
C THR A 53 -5.29 17.71 -1.44
N PHE A 54 -4.35 16.82 -1.76
CA PHE A 54 -2.98 16.95 -1.28
C PHE A 54 -2.26 17.93 -2.20
N THR A 55 -1.88 19.09 -1.69
CA THR A 55 -0.93 19.97 -2.36
C THR A 55 0.42 19.24 -2.38
N ALA A 56 1.02 19.10 -3.56
CA ALA A 56 2.38 18.61 -3.66
C ALA A 56 3.27 19.48 -2.76
N LEU A 57 4.07 18.84 -1.90
CA LEU A 57 5.18 19.53 -1.25
C LEU A 57 6.13 19.94 -2.37
N GLU A 58 6.20 21.24 -2.66
CA GLU A 58 7.20 21.78 -3.57
C GLU A 58 8.57 21.33 -3.05
N ASP A 59 9.40 20.77 -3.95
CA ASP A 59 10.76 20.36 -3.62
C ASP A 59 11.48 21.55 -2.98
N ALA A 60 11.70 21.46 -1.67
CA ALA A 60 12.46 22.43 -0.92
C ALA A 60 13.96 22.18 -1.16
N ASP A 61 14.42 22.37 -2.40
CA ASP A 61 15.84 22.44 -2.75
C ASP A 61 16.03 23.43 -3.91
N ALA A 62 16.39 24.67 -3.55
CA ALA A 62 17.04 25.65 -4.40
C ALA A 62 18.30 26.18 -3.69
#